data_AF-A0A348VWN6-F1
#
_entry.id   AF-A0A348VWN6-F1
#
_cell.length_a   1.000
_cell.length_b   1.000
_cell.length_c   1.000
_cell.angle_alpha   90.00
_cell.angle_beta   90.00
_cell.angle_gamma   90.00
#
_symmetry.space_group_name_H-M   'P 1'
#
loop_
_entity.id
_entity.type
_entity.pdbx_description
1 polymer ?
#
loop_
_entity_poly.entity_id
_entity_poly.type
_entity_poly.pdbx_seq_one_letter_code
_entity_poly.pdbx_strand_id
1 'polypeptide(L)'
;MNNASQGFSNVGLFYWTSTTYMFNSLTSYAWGMSMSDAYLSMQPKGGGYSVWPVRGEDNTSPAPLYRTGQTTCYDQAGAATSCAGTGQDGEWLKGAAWPTARFTTNSDTTVTDRLSGLTWASIANTPTVTGTPSCTGGAQNWQSAFNYIACLNVNNYLGHNDWRLPNVNELQSLSNDDSGNSAGTWLNTQGFSNFQPNYWSSDTHLVYPSYGWVVNVVSGMAAAGKTSSYYVWPVRGGQ
;
A
#
# COMPACT_ATOMS: atom_id res chain seq x y z
N MET A 1 0.34 -9.17 23.42
CA MET A 1 -1.08 -8.74 23.38
C MET A 1 -1.94 -9.85 23.95
N ASN A 2 -2.75 -9.58 24.97
CA ASN A 2 -3.69 -10.55 25.52
C ASN A 2 -5.06 -10.34 24.84
N ASN A 3 -5.26 -11.02 23.70
CA ASN A 3 -6.49 -10.95 22.91
C ASN A 3 -7.54 -11.99 23.34
N ALA A 4 -7.37 -12.61 24.50
CA ALA A 4 -8.28 -13.65 25.00
C ALA A 4 -9.71 -13.12 25.19
N SER A 5 -9.87 -11.84 25.56
CA SER A 5 -11.17 -11.18 25.67
C SER A 5 -11.89 -11.00 24.32
N GLN A 6 -11.17 -11.12 23.21
CA GLN A 6 -11.68 -11.06 21.84
C GLN A 6 -11.76 -12.47 21.19
N GLY A 7 -11.62 -13.54 21.98
CA GLY A 7 -11.73 -14.92 21.52
C GLY A 7 -10.48 -15.48 20.83
N PHE A 8 -9.38 -14.72 20.75
CA PHE A 8 -8.14 -15.18 20.15
C PHE A 8 -7.16 -15.70 21.22
N SER A 9 -6.67 -16.92 21.03
CA SER A 9 -5.65 -17.57 21.88
C SER A 9 -4.49 -18.09 21.05
N ASN A 10 -3.29 -18.18 21.64
CA ASN A 10 -2.08 -18.68 20.97
C ASN A 10 -1.71 -17.92 19.68
N VAL A 11 -1.86 -16.60 19.72
CA VAL A 11 -1.48 -15.73 18.61
C VAL A 11 0.04 -15.63 18.53
N GLY A 12 0.61 -16.13 17.43
CA GLY A 12 2.01 -16.01 17.08
C GLY A 12 2.38 -14.58 16.70
N LEU A 13 3.69 -14.32 16.61
CA LEU A 13 4.19 -12.99 16.24
C LEU A 13 4.16 -12.76 14.74
N PHE A 14 4.30 -13.81 13.93
CA PHE A 14 4.51 -13.68 12.50
C PHE A 14 3.76 -14.76 11.73
N TYR A 15 3.07 -14.35 10.67
CA TYR A 15 2.19 -15.22 9.88
C TYR A 15 2.46 -15.09 8.38
N TRP A 16 2.33 -16.22 7.68
CA TRP A 16 2.27 -16.25 6.22
C TRP A 16 1.00 -15.60 5.69
N THR A 17 1.13 -14.95 4.52
CA THR A 17 0.01 -14.66 3.62
C THR A 17 0.03 -15.62 2.42
N SER A 18 -1.08 -15.70 1.68
CA SER A 18 -1.18 -16.49 0.45
C SER A 18 -0.61 -15.81 -0.80
N THR A 19 -0.13 -14.57 -0.68
CA THR A 19 0.29 -13.73 -1.80
C THR A 19 1.80 -13.82 -2.00
N THR A 20 2.23 -14.21 -3.21
CA THR A 20 3.64 -14.30 -3.61
C THR A 20 4.27 -12.91 -3.69
N TYR A 21 5.50 -12.77 -3.25
CA TYR A 21 6.28 -11.55 -3.40
C TYR A 21 6.93 -11.51 -4.78
N MET A 22 6.71 -10.45 -5.56
CA MET A 22 7.07 -10.42 -6.99
C MET A 22 8.19 -9.43 -7.34
N PHE A 23 8.55 -8.53 -6.44
CA PHE A 23 9.60 -7.55 -6.70
C PHE A 23 10.97 -8.23 -6.81
N ASN A 24 11.81 -7.75 -7.73
CA ASN A 24 13.09 -8.36 -8.10
C ASN A 24 13.00 -9.85 -8.48
N SER A 25 11.87 -10.29 -9.02
CA SER A 25 11.62 -11.69 -9.41
C SER A 25 11.81 -12.69 -8.26
N LEU A 26 11.59 -12.25 -7.02
CA LEU A 26 11.72 -13.08 -5.81
C LEU A 26 10.49 -13.96 -5.57
N THR A 27 10.02 -14.66 -6.61
CA THR A 27 8.81 -15.51 -6.60
C THR A 27 8.89 -16.74 -5.68
N SER A 28 10.09 -17.07 -5.21
CA SER A 28 10.33 -18.05 -4.14
C SER A 28 10.06 -17.50 -2.73
N TYR A 29 9.59 -16.25 -2.63
CA TYR A 29 9.18 -15.58 -1.40
C TYR A 29 7.67 -15.29 -1.44
N ALA A 30 7.06 -15.18 -0.27
CA ALA A 30 5.69 -14.70 -0.09
C ALA A 30 5.66 -13.56 0.92
N TRP A 31 4.58 -12.79 0.93
CA TRP A 31 4.36 -11.77 1.95
C TRP A 31 4.11 -12.43 3.31
N GLY A 32 4.68 -11.85 4.35
CA GLY A 32 4.53 -12.24 5.74
C GLY A 32 4.22 -11.04 6.61
N MET A 33 3.35 -11.23 7.59
CA MET A 33 2.83 -10.18 8.46
C MET A 33 3.25 -10.42 9.90
N SER A 34 3.86 -9.41 10.49
CA SER A 34 4.08 -9.30 11.93
C SER A 34 2.82 -8.79 12.61
N MET A 35 2.27 -9.57 13.54
CA MET A 35 1.10 -9.16 14.33
C MET A 35 1.46 -8.24 15.48
N SER A 36 2.74 -8.06 15.83
CA SER A 36 3.16 -7.18 16.93
C SER A 36 3.16 -5.69 16.57
N ASP A 37 3.39 -5.39 15.30
CA ASP A 37 3.59 -4.02 14.81
C ASP A 37 2.98 -3.79 13.41
N ALA A 38 2.27 -4.77 12.85
CA ALA A 38 1.70 -4.72 11.49
C ALA A 38 2.76 -4.62 10.37
N TYR A 39 4.02 -4.98 10.65
CA TYR A 39 5.09 -4.98 9.64
C TYR A 39 4.85 -6.06 8.58
N LEU A 40 4.71 -5.64 7.32
CA LEU A 40 4.62 -6.53 6.16
C LEU A 40 5.98 -6.65 5.46
N SER A 41 6.46 -7.87 5.27
CA SER A 41 7.76 -8.15 4.64
C SER A 41 7.78 -9.46 3.86
N MET A 42 8.72 -9.59 2.94
CA MET A 42 8.94 -10.85 2.22
C MET A 42 9.58 -11.90 3.12
N GLN A 43 9.18 -13.16 2.98
CA GLN A 43 9.81 -14.30 3.64
C GLN A 43 9.97 -15.47 2.64
N PRO A 44 11.00 -16.34 2.78
CA PRO A 44 11.23 -17.46 1.86
C PRO A 44 10.16 -18.53 2.01
N LYS A 45 9.53 -19.00 0.91
CA LYS A 45 8.45 -20.02 0.94
C LYS A 45 8.86 -21.35 1.58
N GLY A 46 10.16 -21.65 1.61
CA GLY A 46 10.71 -22.83 2.30
C GLY A 46 10.85 -22.69 3.81
N GLY A 47 10.58 -21.51 4.38
CA GLY A 47 10.68 -21.26 5.82
C GLY A 47 9.43 -21.67 6.60
N GLY A 48 9.61 -22.13 7.84
CA GLY A 48 8.52 -22.44 8.74
C GLY A 48 8.02 -21.19 9.47
N TYR A 49 6.78 -20.77 9.21
CA TYR A 49 6.10 -19.69 9.94
C TYR A 49 4.68 -20.11 10.30
N SER A 50 4.04 -19.34 11.18
CA SER A 50 2.65 -19.61 11.59
C SER A 50 1.69 -19.36 10.43
N VAL A 51 0.58 -20.08 10.41
CA VAL A 51 -0.54 -19.84 9.49
C VAL A 51 -1.76 -19.43 10.30
N TRP A 52 -2.49 -18.42 9.82
CA TRP A 52 -3.75 -18.01 10.42
C TRP A 52 -4.87 -18.35 9.46
N PRO A 53 -5.71 -19.36 9.75
CA PRO A 53 -6.81 -19.70 8.87
C PRO A 53 -7.86 -18.57 8.87
N VAL A 54 -8.22 -18.08 7.70
CA VAL A 54 -9.24 -17.05 7.49
C VAL A 54 -10.43 -17.64 6.73
N ARG A 55 -11.65 -17.29 7.15
CA ARG A 55 -12.90 -17.62 6.44
C ARG A 55 -13.88 -16.46 6.59
N GLY A 56 -14.69 -16.21 5.57
CA GLY A 56 -15.72 -15.17 5.56
C GLY A 56 -16.61 -15.28 4.33
N GLU A 57 -17.73 -14.57 4.33
CA GLU A 57 -18.63 -14.48 3.18
C GLU A 57 -18.15 -13.38 2.24
N ASP A 58 -18.08 -13.69 0.94
CA ASP A 58 -17.75 -12.69 -0.07
C ASP A 58 -19.00 -11.80 -0.28
N ASN A 59 -18.92 -10.52 0.11
CA ASN A 59 -19.79 -9.39 -0.29
C ASN A 59 -20.90 -8.89 0.66
N THR A 60 -20.90 -9.22 1.96
CA THR A 60 -21.68 -8.44 2.94
C THR A 60 -20.78 -7.95 4.07
N SER A 61 -20.67 -6.62 4.19
CA SER A 61 -19.94 -5.83 5.20
C SER A 61 -19.60 -6.62 6.48
N PRO A 62 -18.31 -6.67 6.88
CA PRO A 62 -17.55 -5.47 7.18
C PRO A 62 -16.22 -5.32 6.43
N ALA A 63 -15.88 -4.05 6.12
CA ALA A 63 -14.65 -3.53 5.48
C ALA A 63 -14.15 -4.31 4.23
N PRO A 64 -14.29 -3.77 3.01
CA PRO A 64 -13.81 -4.45 1.82
C PRO A 64 -12.28 -4.56 1.85
N LEU A 65 -11.77 -5.76 2.12
CA LEU A 65 -10.40 -6.12 1.77
C LEU A 65 -10.32 -6.18 0.25
N TYR A 66 -9.36 -5.49 -0.34
CA TYR A 66 -9.20 -5.48 -1.80
C TYR A 66 -8.46 -6.74 -2.26
N ARG A 67 -8.77 -7.22 -3.47
CA ARG A 67 -7.86 -8.15 -4.16
C ARG A 67 -6.49 -7.49 -4.30
N THR A 68 -5.44 -8.27 -4.14
CA THR A 68 -4.03 -7.85 -4.31
C THR A 68 -3.67 -7.56 -5.77
N GLY A 69 -4.44 -8.14 -6.70
CA GLY A 69 -4.17 -8.13 -8.13
C GLY A 69 -3.39 -9.35 -8.61
N GLN A 70 -2.83 -10.18 -7.71
CA GLN A 70 -2.09 -11.38 -8.09
C GLN A 70 -3.01 -12.44 -8.73
N THR A 71 -2.69 -12.87 -9.94
CA THR A 71 -3.44 -13.92 -10.67
C THR A 71 -2.58 -15.13 -11.01
N THR A 72 -1.25 -14.98 -10.94
CA THR A 72 -0.30 -16.07 -11.21
C THR A 72 0.07 -16.80 -9.93
N CYS A 73 0.14 -18.13 -9.99
CA CYS A 73 0.60 -18.98 -8.88
C CYS A 73 2.01 -19.51 -9.15
N TYR A 74 2.77 -19.74 -8.08
CA TYR A 74 4.18 -20.13 -8.17
C TYR A 74 4.50 -21.29 -7.23
N ASP A 75 5.35 -22.22 -7.68
CA ASP A 75 5.84 -23.31 -6.84
C ASP A 75 6.87 -22.84 -5.79
N GLN A 76 7.42 -23.78 -5.02
CA GLN A 76 8.42 -23.49 -3.99
C GLN A 76 9.74 -22.93 -4.56
N ALA A 77 10.09 -23.29 -5.80
CA ALA A 77 11.26 -22.76 -6.50
C ALA A 77 10.99 -21.38 -7.13
N GLY A 78 9.74 -20.92 -7.10
CA GLY A 78 9.32 -19.66 -7.70
C GLY A 78 8.99 -19.78 -9.19
N ALA A 79 8.87 -20.98 -9.75
CA ALA A 79 8.42 -21.17 -11.13
C ALA A 79 6.89 -21.04 -11.21
N ALA A 80 6.40 -20.39 -12.27
CA ALA A 80 4.97 -20.29 -12.51
C ALA A 80 4.33 -21.68 -12.67
N THR A 81 3.17 -21.87 -12.07
CA THR A 81 2.45 -23.14 -12.07
C THR A 81 0.95 -22.92 -12.19
N SER A 82 0.21 -23.99 -12.48
CA SER A 82 -1.25 -23.95 -12.45
C SER A 82 -1.75 -23.58 -11.05
N CYS A 83 -2.69 -22.64 -10.97
CA CYS A 83 -3.28 -22.24 -9.69
C CYS A 83 -4.18 -23.29 -9.07
N ALA A 84 -4.75 -24.20 -9.85
CA ALA A 84 -5.74 -25.16 -9.36
C ALA A 84 -5.18 -26.06 -8.23
N GLY A 85 -5.82 -26.02 -7.07
CA GLY A 85 -5.46 -26.80 -5.89
C GLY A 85 -4.23 -26.30 -5.13
N THR A 86 -3.72 -25.11 -5.44
CA THR A 86 -2.53 -24.55 -4.79
C THR A 86 -2.83 -23.81 -3.48
N GLY A 87 -4.04 -23.32 -3.31
CA GLY A 87 -4.45 -22.46 -2.22
C GLY A 87 -3.89 -21.03 -2.28
N GLN A 88 -3.14 -20.68 -3.33
CA GLN A 88 -2.50 -19.38 -3.47
C GLN A 88 -3.51 -18.29 -3.80
N ASP A 89 -3.12 -17.02 -3.60
CA ASP A 89 -3.97 -15.87 -3.84
C ASP A 89 -4.51 -15.81 -5.29
N GLY A 90 -3.68 -16.18 -6.27
CA GLY A 90 -4.08 -16.28 -7.68
C GLY A 90 -5.18 -17.32 -7.98
N GLU A 91 -5.38 -18.31 -7.10
CA GLU A 91 -6.48 -19.27 -7.23
C GLU A 91 -7.80 -18.69 -6.71
N TRP A 92 -7.78 -18.08 -5.53
CA TRP A 92 -9.00 -17.68 -4.84
C TRP A 92 -9.47 -16.27 -5.17
N LEU A 93 -8.55 -15.37 -5.51
CA LEU A 93 -8.82 -13.97 -5.82
C LEU A 93 -9.75 -13.33 -4.76
N LYS A 94 -9.44 -13.54 -3.47
CA LYS A 94 -10.28 -13.09 -2.35
C LYS A 94 -10.22 -11.57 -2.19
N GLY A 95 -11.33 -11.02 -1.69
CA GLY A 95 -11.52 -9.57 -1.56
C GLY A 95 -12.34 -8.96 -2.70
N ALA A 96 -12.58 -7.67 -2.58
CA ALA A 96 -13.35 -6.89 -3.54
C ALA A 96 -12.65 -6.89 -4.91
N ALA A 97 -13.40 -7.31 -5.94
CA ALA A 97 -12.92 -7.34 -7.30
C ALA A 97 -12.61 -5.92 -7.80
N TRP A 98 -11.53 -5.79 -8.57
CA TRP A 98 -11.17 -4.50 -9.15
C TRP A 98 -12.19 -4.09 -10.22
N PRO A 99 -12.69 -2.85 -10.21
CA PRO A 99 -13.50 -2.34 -11.30
C PRO A 99 -12.67 -2.19 -12.58
N THR A 100 -13.33 -2.24 -13.74
CA THR A 100 -12.70 -1.98 -15.04
C THR A 100 -13.34 -0.75 -15.69
N ALA A 101 -12.60 0.33 -16.00
CA ALA A 101 -11.24 0.63 -15.54
C ALA A 101 -11.18 0.85 -14.02
N ARG A 102 -10.02 0.56 -13.39
CA ARG A 102 -9.81 0.78 -11.95
C ARG A 102 -9.56 2.25 -11.64
N PHE A 103 -8.63 2.86 -12.38
CA PHE A 103 -8.29 4.26 -12.24
C PHE A 103 -8.93 5.10 -13.34
N THR A 104 -9.34 6.32 -13.00
CA THR A 104 -9.90 7.30 -13.93
C THR A 104 -9.10 8.59 -13.83
N THR A 105 -8.48 9.01 -14.92
CA THR A 105 -7.77 10.29 -15.00
C THR A 105 -8.77 11.44 -15.10
N ASN A 106 -8.54 12.47 -14.30
CA ASN A 106 -9.38 13.67 -14.26
C ASN A 106 -8.70 14.84 -15.00
N SER A 107 -9.47 15.84 -15.41
CA SER A 107 -8.94 17.02 -16.12
C SER A 107 -8.08 17.94 -15.26
N ASP A 108 -8.13 17.78 -13.94
CA ASP A 108 -7.41 18.59 -12.94
C ASP A 108 -6.07 17.97 -12.52
N THR A 109 -5.52 17.03 -13.29
CA THR A 109 -4.26 16.34 -12.96
C THR A 109 -4.37 15.48 -11.69
N THR A 110 -5.56 14.98 -11.40
CA THR A 110 -5.80 13.94 -10.39
C THR A 110 -6.21 12.60 -11.02
N VAL A 111 -6.16 11.54 -10.23
CA VAL A 111 -6.61 10.19 -10.61
C VAL A 111 -7.54 9.66 -9.53
N THR A 112 -8.76 9.26 -9.91
CA THR A 112 -9.71 8.61 -9.02
C THR A 112 -9.53 7.09 -9.08
N ASP A 113 -9.30 6.46 -7.93
CA ASP A 113 -9.30 5.01 -7.76
C ASP A 113 -10.72 4.54 -7.45
N ARG A 114 -11.37 3.88 -8.42
CA ARG A 114 -12.75 3.40 -8.30
C ARG A 114 -12.89 2.20 -7.35
N LEU A 115 -11.77 1.57 -6.96
CA LEU A 115 -11.77 0.50 -5.97
C LEU A 115 -11.93 1.04 -4.55
N SER A 116 -11.16 2.07 -4.21
CA SER A 116 -11.15 2.67 -2.87
C SER A 116 -12.06 3.89 -2.72
N GLY A 117 -12.48 4.50 -3.83
CA GLY A 117 -13.20 5.78 -3.84
C GLY A 117 -12.30 6.99 -3.57
N LEU A 118 -10.98 6.80 -3.46
CA LEU A 118 -10.02 7.85 -3.18
C LEU A 118 -9.57 8.57 -4.47
N THR A 119 -9.14 9.81 -4.33
CA THR A 119 -8.53 10.57 -5.43
C THR A 119 -7.13 11.00 -5.06
N TRP A 120 -6.19 10.81 -5.98
CA TRP A 120 -4.76 10.99 -5.79
C TRP A 120 -4.24 12.06 -6.75
N ALA A 121 -3.21 12.81 -6.37
CA ALA A 121 -2.46 13.61 -7.35
C ALA A 121 -1.81 12.67 -8.39
N SER A 122 -1.90 12.99 -9.67
CA SER A 122 -1.34 12.12 -10.73
C SER A 122 0.18 12.16 -10.78
N ILE A 123 0.79 13.28 -10.35
CA ILE A 123 2.24 13.47 -10.28
C ILE A 123 2.70 13.14 -8.85
N ALA A 124 3.46 12.07 -8.73
CA ALA A 124 3.78 11.45 -7.45
C ALA A 124 5.19 11.80 -6.92
N ASN A 125 5.72 13.00 -7.21
CA ASN A 125 7.09 13.41 -6.85
C ASN A 125 7.20 14.50 -5.78
N THR A 126 6.09 14.85 -5.11
CA THR A 126 6.06 15.97 -4.14
C THR A 126 6.51 17.28 -4.81
N PRO A 127 5.74 17.81 -5.77
CA PRO A 127 6.17 18.95 -6.57
C PRO A 127 6.27 20.25 -5.76
N THR A 128 7.15 21.17 -6.17
CA THR A 128 7.09 22.53 -5.63
C THR A 128 5.85 23.24 -6.17
N VAL A 129 5.01 23.77 -5.28
CA VAL A 129 3.82 24.54 -5.64
C VAL A 129 4.09 26.01 -5.36
N THR A 130 4.15 26.81 -6.41
CA THR A 130 4.38 28.26 -6.32
C THR A 130 3.08 28.95 -5.94
N GLY A 131 3.05 29.57 -4.77
CA GLY A 131 1.94 30.36 -4.28
C GLY A 131 2.32 31.08 -2.99
N THR A 132 1.34 31.51 -2.20
CA THR A 132 1.57 32.25 -0.96
C THR A 132 0.83 31.57 0.19
N PRO A 133 1.51 30.74 1.01
CA PRO A 133 2.94 30.44 0.99
C PRO A 133 3.34 29.49 -0.15
N SER A 134 4.61 29.54 -0.56
CA SER A 134 5.17 28.57 -1.51
C SER A 134 5.39 27.24 -0.80
N CYS A 135 4.94 26.13 -1.40
CA CYS A 135 5.14 24.79 -0.86
C CYS A 135 6.39 24.19 -1.49
N THR A 136 7.50 24.17 -0.74
CA THR A 136 8.75 23.56 -1.20
C THR A 136 8.57 22.04 -1.33
N GLY A 137 8.75 21.53 -2.55
CA GLY A 137 8.64 20.11 -2.86
C GLY A 137 9.86 19.27 -2.45
N GLY A 138 9.93 18.05 -2.98
CA GLY A 138 10.97 17.07 -2.68
C GLY A 138 10.72 16.28 -1.40
N ALA A 139 11.70 15.47 -1.00
CA ALA A 139 11.58 14.61 0.18
C ALA A 139 11.48 15.44 1.48
N GLN A 140 10.51 15.11 2.30
CA GLN A 140 10.17 15.80 3.54
C GLN A 140 10.49 14.90 4.75
N ASN A 141 10.90 15.49 5.87
CA ASN A 141 10.79 14.76 7.14
C ASN A 141 9.32 14.61 7.55
N TRP A 142 9.02 13.73 8.50
CA TRP A 142 7.63 13.34 8.77
C TRP A 142 6.74 14.52 9.18
N GLN A 143 7.23 15.42 10.04
CA GLN A 143 6.48 16.62 10.41
C GLN A 143 6.32 17.60 9.23
N SER A 144 7.36 17.74 8.40
CA SER A 144 7.33 18.60 7.21
C SER A 144 6.39 18.05 6.14
N ALA A 145 6.15 16.74 6.10
CA ALA A 145 5.15 16.14 5.22
C ALA A 145 3.74 16.65 5.54
N PHE A 146 3.35 16.70 6.81
CA PHE A 146 2.07 17.30 7.22
C PHE A 146 2.00 18.79 6.92
N ASN A 147 3.10 19.53 7.17
CA ASN A 147 3.16 20.96 6.85
C ASN A 147 3.02 21.21 5.34
N TYR A 148 3.64 20.35 4.52
CA TYR A 148 3.53 20.40 3.06
C TYR A 148 2.09 20.16 2.60
N ILE A 149 1.41 19.14 3.14
CA ILE A 149 -0.03 18.91 2.90
C ILE A 149 -0.88 20.14 3.28
N ALA A 150 -0.64 20.72 4.46
CA ALA A 150 -1.35 21.93 4.87
C ALA A 150 -1.10 23.09 3.90
N CYS A 151 0.12 23.23 3.39
CA CYS A 151 0.47 24.21 2.37
C CYS A 151 -0.27 23.96 1.04
N LEU A 152 -0.36 22.71 0.58
CA LEU A 152 -1.14 22.35 -0.61
C LEU A 152 -2.60 22.79 -0.48
N ASN A 153 -3.19 22.59 0.70
CA ASN A 153 -4.58 22.97 0.96
C ASN A 153 -4.79 24.48 0.95
N VAL A 154 -3.86 25.27 1.51
CA VAL A 154 -3.91 26.74 1.43
C VAL A 154 -3.87 27.22 -0.02
N ASN A 155 -3.11 26.54 -0.87
CA ASN A 155 -2.94 26.91 -2.28
C ASN A 155 -4.03 26.35 -3.20
N ASN A 156 -5.06 25.67 -2.68
CA ASN A 156 -6.05 24.93 -3.49
C ASN A 156 -5.36 24.09 -4.58
N TYR A 157 -4.33 23.33 -4.21
CA TYR A 157 -3.54 22.54 -5.15
C TYR A 157 -4.43 21.65 -6.01
N LEU A 158 -4.29 21.76 -7.33
CA LEU A 158 -5.13 21.08 -8.34
C LEU A 158 -6.64 21.37 -8.20
N GLY A 159 -7.00 22.53 -7.65
CA GLY A 159 -8.40 22.93 -7.41
C GLY A 159 -9.02 22.37 -6.13
N HIS A 160 -8.24 21.69 -5.27
CA HIS A 160 -8.72 21.04 -4.05
C HIS A 160 -7.96 21.50 -2.81
N ASN A 161 -8.64 21.48 -1.66
CA ASN A 161 -8.09 21.94 -0.37
C ASN A 161 -8.36 20.97 0.80
N ASP A 162 -8.74 19.74 0.48
CA ASP A 162 -9.00 18.64 1.40
C ASP A 162 -7.96 17.51 1.24
N TRP A 163 -6.76 17.84 0.78
CA TRP A 163 -5.64 16.91 0.71
C TRP A 163 -5.21 16.48 2.11
N ARG A 164 -4.82 15.21 2.21
CA ARG A 164 -4.21 14.63 3.41
C ARG A 164 -3.03 13.74 3.04
N LEU A 165 -2.18 13.49 4.04
CA LEU A 165 -1.19 12.42 3.96
C LEU A 165 -1.94 11.08 4.05
N PRO A 166 -1.70 10.13 3.14
CA PRO A 166 -2.38 8.83 3.17
C PRO A 166 -1.91 8.00 4.35
N ASN A 167 -2.78 7.12 4.85
CA ASN A 167 -2.38 6.08 5.79
C ASN A 167 -1.71 4.90 5.05
N VAL A 168 -1.15 3.96 5.81
CA VAL A 168 -0.42 2.81 5.28
C VAL A 168 -1.28 1.96 4.35
N ASN A 169 -2.54 1.70 4.71
CA ASN A 169 -3.46 0.87 3.93
C ASN A 169 -3.81 1.53 2.59
N GLU A 170 -3.95 2.85 2.57
CA GLU A 170 -4.27 3.60 1.35
C GLU A 170 -3.10 3.58 0.38
N LEU A 171 -1.88 3.82 0.85
CA LEU A 171 -0.68 3.69 0.00
C LEU A 171 -0.53 2.27 -0.54
N GLN A 172 -0.71 1.26 0.31
CA GLN A 172 -0.64 -0.14 -0.11
C GLN A 172 -1.75 -0.53 -1.08
N SER A 173 -2.92 0.12 -1.00
CA SER A 173 -4.00 -0.16 -1.94
C SER A 173 -3.61 0.12 -3.38
N LEU A 174 -2.66 1.04 -3.64
CA LEU A 174 -2.15 1.35 -4.97
C LEU A 174 -1.31 0.22 -5.60
N SER A 175 -0.88 -0.77 -4.82
CA SER A 175 -0.06 -1.87 -5.32
C SER A 175 -0.83 -2.80 -6.28
N ASN A 176 -0.08 -3.44 -7.18
CA ASN A 176 -0.52 -4.58 -7.98
C ASN A 176 0.50 -5.70 -7.80
N ASP A 177 0.15 -6.71 -7.01
CA ASP A 177 1.09 -7.77 -6.63
C ASP A 177 1.45 -8.73 -7.77
N ASP A 178 0.78 -8.68 -8.92
CA ASP A 178 1.16 -9.45 -10.13
C ASP A 178 2.21 -8.72 -10.98
N SER A 179 2.41 -7.42 -10.75
CA SER A 179 3.22 -6.57 -11.64
C SER A 179 4.73 -6.62 -11.36
N GLY A 180 5.15 -7.11 -10.19
CA GLY A 180 6.56 -7.21 -9.79
C GLY A 180 7.35 -5.92 -10.06
N ASN A 181 8.47 -6.03 -10.78
CA ASN A 181 9.30 -4.88 -11.17
C ASN A 181 8.61 -3.87 -12.10
N SER A 182 7.51 -4.26 -12.73
CA SER A 182 6.73 -3.42 -13.65
C SER A 182 5.62 -2.64 -12.94
N ALA A 183 5.53 -2.65 -11.61
CA ALA A 183 4.51 -1.90 -10.88
C ALA A 183 4.49 -0.40 -11.21
N GLY A 184 5.66 0.24 -11.30
CA GLY A 184 5.76 1.65 -11.70
C GLY A 184 5.31 1.87 -13.15
N THR A 185 5.68 0.97 -14.06
CA THR A 185 5.20 0.99 -15.46
C THR A 185 3.69 0.79 -15.52
N TRP A 186 3.13 -0.11 -14.72
CA TRP A 186 1.70 -0.33 -14.64
C TRP A 186 0.98 0.93 -14.12
N LEU A 187 1.43 1.54 -13.02
CA LEU A 187 0.87 2.81 -12.54
C LEU A 187 0.94 3.93 -13.59
N ASN A 188 2.03 3.99 -14.38
CA ASN A 188 2.12 4.93 -15.50
C ASN A 188 1.01 4.71 -16.54
N THR A 189 0.67 3.45 -16.87
CA THR A 189 -0.46 3.16 -17.77
C THR A 189 -1.82 3.48 -17.15
N GLN A 190 -1.89 3.61 -15.83
CA GLN A 190 -3.10 4.02 -15.09
C GLN A 190 -3.24 5.55 -14.96
N GLY A 191 -2.31 6.34 -15.51
CA GLY A 191 -2.37 7.80 -15.51
C GLY A 191 -1.53 8.49 -14.43
N PHE A 192 -0.71 7.74 -13.70
CA PHE A 192 0.26 8.30 -12.75
C PHE A 192 1.60 8.61 -13.43
N SER A 193 2.42 9.45 -12.80
CA SER A 193 3.75 9.78 -13.31
C SER A 193 4.70 10.23 -12.20
N ASN A 194 6.01 10.22 -12.48
CA ASN A 194 7.08 10.69 -11.59
C ASN A 194 7.07 10.04 -10.20
N PHE A 195 6.72 8.74 -10.14
CA PHE A 195 6.76 7.98 -8.90
C PHE A 195 8.15 7.98 -8.27
N GLN A 196 8.16 7.85 -6.95
CA GLN A 196 9.32 7.85 -6.10
C GLN A 196 9.38 6.54 -5.33
N PRO A 197 10.56 6.12 -4.87
CA PRO A 197 10.68 4.81 -4.23
C PRO A 197 9.88 4.67 -2.93
N ASN A 198 9.71 5.75 -2.17
CA ASN A 198 9.27 5.65 -0.78
C ASN A 198 8.44 6.86 -0.38
N TYR A 199 7.24 6.61 0.14
CA TYR A 199 6.29 7.62 0.57
C TYR A 199 6.01 7.54 2.06
N TRP A 200 5.99 8.68 2.74
CA TRP A 200 5.48 8.74 4.10
C TRP A 200 3.99 8.42 4.14
N SER A 201 3.60 7.62 5.13
CA SER A 201 2.21 7.54 5.58
C SER A 201 1.98 8.43 6.80
N SER A 202 0.71 8.64 7.14
CA SER A 202 0.28 9.33 8.36
C SER A 202 0.44 8.51 9.64
N ASP A 203 0.78 7.23 9.54
CA ASP A 203 0.81 6.32 10.69
C ASP A 203 2.14 6.37 11.44
N THR A 204 2.04 6.44 12.77
CA THR A 204 3.18 6.29 13.66
C THR A 204 3.45 4.81 13.92
N HIS A 205 4.72 4.41 14.00
CA HIS A 205 5.07 3.04 14.33
C HIS A 205 4.65 2.72 15.77
N LEU A 206 3.87 1.65 15.95
CA LEU A 206 3.24 1.32 17.23
C LEU A 206 4.25 1.13 18.37
N VAL A 207 5.33 0.39 18.10
CA VAL A 207 6.36 0.07 19.11
C VAL A 207 7.40 1.18 19.26
N TYR A 208 7.58 2.02 18.25
CA TYR A 208 8.64 3.02 18.19
C TYR A 208 8.07 4.38 17.77
N PRO A 209 7.48 5.16 18.68
CA PRO A 209 6.76 6.39 18.30
C PRO A 209 7.62 7.49 17.64
N SER A 210 8.94 7.40 17.75
CA SER A 210 9.90 8.22 17.02
C SER A 210 10.06 7.83 15.54
N TYR A 211 9.40 6.76 15.11
CA TYR A 211 9.35 6.24 13.74
C TYR A 211 7.94 6.40 13.17
N GLY A 212 7.87 6.54 11.85
CA GLY A 212 6.64 6.46 11.06
C GLY A 212 6.73 5.37 10.02
N TRP A 213 5.61 5.05 9.40
CA TRP A 213 5.56 4.08 8.30
C TRP A 213 5.85 4.75 6.96
N VAL A 214 6.76 4.13 6.20
CA VAL A 214 7.08 4.48 4.83
C VAL A 214 6.65 3.33 3.92
N VAL A 215 5.98 3.63 2.82
CA VAL A 215 5.51 2.63 1.86
C VAL A 215 6.20 2.83 0.52
N ASN A 216 6.78 1.75 0.03
CA ASN A 216 7.11 1.53 -1.36
C ASN A 216 5.97 0.71 -1.98
N VAL A 217 5.22 1.32 -2.89
CA VAL A 217 4.06 0.69 -3.56
C VAL A 217 4.42 -0.50 -4.46
N VAL A 218 5.71 -0.86 -4.54
CA VAL A 218 6.24 -2.00 -5.30
C VAL A 218 6.83 -3.06 -4.37
N SER A 219 7.65 -2.65 -3.41
CA SER A 219 8.51 -3.58 -2.65
C SER A 219 8.10 -3.75 -1.19
N GLY A 220 7.12 -2.98 -0.69
CA GLY A 220 6.53 -3.15 0.64
C GLY A 220 6.69 -1.94 1.54
N MET A 221 6.58 -2.15 2.85
CA MET A 221 6.67 -1.07 3.83
C MET A 221 7.87 -1.22 4.76
N ALA A 222 8.31 -0.10 5.32
CA ALA A 222 9.34 -0.06 6.33
C ALA A 222 9.04 1.00 7.40
N ALA A 223 9.52 0.75 8.62
CA ALA A 223 9.57 1.77 9.65
C ALA A 223 10.80 2.66 9.42
N ALA A 224 10.63 3.99 9.49
CA ALA A 224 11.74 4.93 9.39
C ALA A 224 11.66 6.02 10.45
N GLY A 225 12.82 6.50 10.90
CA GLY A 225 12.89 7.58 11.88
C GLY A 225 12.24 8.86 11.32
N LYS A 226 11.44 9.54 12.13
CA LYS A 226 10.66 10.72 11.70
C LYS A 226 11.52 11.92 11.24
N THR A 227 12.83 11.88 11.51
CA THR A 227 13.83 12.86 11.05
C THR A 227 14.40 12.57 9.66
N SER A 228 14.20 11.37 9.12
CA SER A 228 14.58 11.00 7.76
C SER A 228 13.66 11.66 6.73
N SER A 229 14.12 11.83 5.49
CA SER A 229 13.34 12.47 4.42
C SER A 229 12.82 11.45 3.41
N TYR A 230 11.51 11.47 3.15
CA TYR A 230 10.82 10.66 2.14
C TYR A 230 9.74 11.48 1.43
N TYR A 231 9.20 10.96 0.33
CA TYR A 231 8.25 11.70 -0.49
C TYR A 231 6.84 11.68 0.10
N VAL A 232 6.02 12.62 -0.37
CA VAL A 232 4.61 12.80 -0.03
C VAL A 232 3.78 12.61 -1.30
N TRP A 233 2.79 11.72 -1.23
CA TRP A 233 1.78 11.54 -2.25
C TRP A 233 0.40 11.89 -1.67
N PRO A 234 -0.13 13.09 -1.96
CA PRO A 234 -1.38 13.54 -1.35
C PRO A 234 -2.57 12.75 -1.90
N VAL A 235 -3.51 12.45 -1.00
CA VAL A 235 -4.79 11.78 -1.28
C VAL A 235 -5.94 12.61 -0.72
N ARG A 236 -7.14 12.45 -1.27
CA ARG A 236 -8.39 13.05 -0.79
C ARG A 236 -9.58 12.09 -0.94
N GLY A 237 -10.69 12.40 -0.26
CA GLY A 237 -11.91 11.58 -0.20
C GLY A 237 -11.91 10.52 0.91
N GLY A 238 -12.96 9.69 0.93
CA GLY A 238 -13.13 8.58 1.88
C GLY A 238 -13.74 8.95 3.23
N GLN A 239 -14.65 9.94 3.28
CA GLN A 239 -15.49 10.26 4.44
C GLN A 239 -16.95 9.88 4.20
#